data_AF-A0AAU8S9G6-F1
#
_entry.id   AF-A0AAU8S9G6-F1
#
_cell.length_a   1.000
_cell.length_b   1.000
_cell.length_c   1.000
_cell.angle_alpha   90.00
_cell.angle_beta   90.00
_cell.angle_gamma   90.00
#
_symmetry.space_group_name_H-M   'P 1'
#
loop_
_entity.id
_entity.type
_entity.pdbx_description
1 polymer ?
#
loop_
_entity_poly.entity_id
_entity_poly.type
_entity_poly.pdbx_seq_one_letter_code
_entity_poly.pdbx_strand_id
1 'polypeptide(L)'
;MTIIPIHPAAGGAADGEPLGILARRRIEAEIIKPIYEIMKREFGVERAQAVIAEAVRGAALDAGRAFAAKELGGTSIASFAALQALWEKDDALDVDVRHADDTHYDYDVRRCAYAQMYREMGLAEIGHLLSCARDSVFIEGYDPRIALTRTRTLMQGGTHCDFRYRMAEPGRGGAGEAQAQTEAQTQTRESTGPTESSPGLRTRSSPESRAAGDAPGARPSSPPTPDRDAAASSPAGARANPGASDAAR
;
A
#
# COMPACT_ATOMS: atom_id res chain seq x y z
N MET A 1 27.10 -40.73 11.34
CA MET A 1 26.59 -39.46 10.78
C MET A 1 25.30 -39.78 10.06
N THR A 2 24.16 -39.50 10.68
CA THR A 2 22.85 -39.72 10.07
C THR A 2 22.51 -38.49 9.24
N ILE A 3 22.51 -38.64 7.92
CA ILE A 3 22.09 -37.57 6.99
C ILE A 3 20.57 -37.53 7.03
N ILE A 4 20.02 -36.41 7.52
CA ILE A 4 18.58 -36.12 7.47
C ILE A 4 18.27 -35.70 6.02
N PRO A 5 17.39 -36.40 5.29
CA PRO A 5 16.97 -35.95 3.96
C PRO A 5 16.05 -34.74 4.11
N ILE A 6 16.53 -33.59 3.65
CA ILE A 6 15.71 -32.39 3.47
C ILE A 6 14.73 -32.70 2.33
N HIS A 7 13.49 -33.04 2.68
CA HIS A 7 12.41 -33.07 1.71
C HIS A 7 12.06 -31.62 1.35
N PRO A 8 11.93 -31.28 0.05
CA PRO A 8 11.36 -29.99 -0.31
C PRO A 8 9.91 -29.96 0.20
N ALA A 9 9.57 -28.91 0.93
CA ALA A 9 8.20 -28.67 1.36
C ALA A 9 7.30 -28.63 0.10
N ALA A 10 6.25 -29.44 0.10
CA ALA A 10 5.23 -29.42 -0.92
C ALA A 10 4.50 -28.07 -0.88
N GLY A 11 4.94 -27.16 -1.75
CA GLY A 11 4.38 -25.85 -2.00
C GLY A 11 4.81 -25.37 -3.38
N GLY A 12 4.67 -26.26 -4.37
CA GLY A 12 4.98 -25.95 -5.76
C GLY A 12 3.90 -25.05 -6.34
N ALA A 13 4.19 -23.76 -6.50
CA ALA A 13 3.69 -23.06 -7.68
C ALA A 13 4.36 -23.74 -8.87
N ALA A 14 3.57 -24.31 -9.79
CA ALA A 14 4.11 -24.90 -10.99
C ALA A 14 4.95 -23.85 -11.74
N ASP A 15 6.21 -24.18 -12.04
CA ASP A 15 7.14 -23.30 -12.73
C ASP A 15 6.55 -22.91 -14.11
N GLY A 16 5.97 -21.71 -14.19
CA GLY A 16 5.41 -21.14 -15.43
C GLY A 16 4.02 -20.52 -15.33
N GLU A 17 3.28 -20.71 -14.23
CA GLU A 17 1.95 -20.10 -14.10
C GLU A 17 2.05 -18.64 -13.58
N PRO A 18 1.34 -17.67 -14.20
CA PRO A 18 1.34 -16.28 -13.73
C PRO A 18 0.86 -16.18 -12.28
N LEU A 19 1.67 -15.54 -11.44
CA LEU A 19 1.35 -15.28 -10.03
C LEU A 19 0.05 -14.48 -9.90
N GLY A 20 -0.89 -14.96 -9.08
CA GLY A 20 -2.11 -14.24 -8.75
C GLY A 20 -1.83 -12.92 -8.06
N ILE A 21 -2.74 -11.96 -8.20
CA ILE A 21 -2.56 -10.63 -7.59
C ILE A 21 -2.53 -10.73 -6.06
N LEU A 22 -3.28 -11.66 -5.45
CA LEU A 22 -3.24 -11.90 -4.00
C LEU A 22 -1.86 -12.33 -3.53
N ALA A 23 -1.26 -13.33 -4.17
CA ALA A 23 0.07 -13.83 -3.82
C ALA A 23 1.15 -12.74 -4.02
N ARG A 24 1.06 -11.98 -5.11
CA ARG A 24 1.94 -10.81 -5.32
C ARG A 24 1.80 -9.77 -4.21
N ARG A 25 0.57 -9.43 -3.81
CA ARG A 25 0.30 -8.46 -2.74
C ARG A 25 0.82 -8.94 -1.39
N ARG A 26 0.77 -10.24 -1.10
CA ARG A 26 1.39 -10.83 0.10
C ARG A 26 2.90 -10.56 0.13
N ILE A 27 3.60 -10.89 -0.95
CA ILE A 27 5.07 -10.72 -1.05
C ILE A 27 5.45 -9.24 -0.87
N GLU A 28 4.77 -8.33 -1.56
CA GLU A 28 5.01 -6.90 -1.43
C GLU A 28 4.76 -6.41 0.01
N ALA A 29 3.71 -6.91 0.66
CA ALA A 29 3.34 -6.54 2.02
C ALA A 29 4.35 -7.01 3.08
N GLU A 30 5.04 -8.14 2.87
CA GLU A 30 6.08 -8.63 3.79
C GLU A 30 7.26 -7.66 3.89
N ILE A 31 7.61 -6.98 2.79
CA ILE A 31 8.65 -5.95 2.78
C ILE A 31 8.11 -4.58 3.22
N ILE A 32 6.89 -4.22 2.82
CA ILE A 32 6.29 -2.94 3.22
C ILE A 32 6.07 -2.86 4.73
N LYS A 33 5.70 -3.97 5.39
CA LYS A 33 5.42 -4.00 6.83
C LYS A 33 6.56 -3.44 7.70
N PRO A 34 7.80 -3.98 7.67
CA PRO A 34 8.87 -3.45 8.50
C PRO A 34 9.24 -2.01 8.15
N ILE A 35 9.13 -1.61 6.88
CA ILE A 35 9.35 -0.22 6.46
C ILE A 35 8.29 0.70 7.09
N TYR A 36 7.01 0.33 7.01
CA TYR A 36 5.92 1.09 7.58
C TYR A 36 6.06 1.25 9.09
N GLU A 37 6.41 0.19 9.83
CA GLU A 37 6.61 0.26 11.28
C GLU A 37 7.76 1.19 11.67
N ILE A 38 8.85 1.20 10.89
CA ILE A 38 9.94 2.17 11.08
C ILE A 38 9.44 3.59 10.82
N MET A 39 8.76 3.80 9.70
CA MET A 39 8.25 5.13 9.35
C MET A 39 7.26 5.66 10.37
N LYS A 40 6.37 4.80 10.87
CA LYS A 40 5.40 5.13 11.91
C LYS A 40 6.06 5.51 13.23
N ARG A 41 7.14 4.81 13.61
CA ARG A 41 7.93 5.16 14.80
C ARG A 41 8.66 6.50 14.66
N GLU A 42 9.29 6.74 13.52
CA GLU A 42 10.15 7.93 13.32
C GLU A 42 9.36 9.20 12.93
N PHE A 43 8.27 9.05 12.19
CA PHE A 43 7.56 10.17 11.55
C PHE A 43 6.08 10.25 11.91
N GLY A 44 5.57 9.31 12.71
CA GLY A 44 4.16 9.22 13.07
C GLY A 44 3.29 8.57 11.97
N VAL A 45 2.08 8.19 12.37
CA VAL A 45 1.14 7.41 11.54
C VAL A 45 0.76 8.16 10.26
N GLU A 46 0.38 9.44 10.37
CA GLU A 46 -0.11 10.23 9.24
C GLU A 46 0.93 10.34 8.12
N ARG A 47 2.18 10.67 8.48
CA ARG A 47 3.26 10.80 7.49
C ARG A 47 3.65 9.44 6.91
N ALA A 48 3.67 8.40 7.73
CA ALA A 48 3.96 7.04 7.26
C ALA A 48 2.92 6.58 6.22
N GLN A 49 1.63 6.76 6.52
CA GLN A 49 0.54 6.41 5.60
C GLN A 49 0.56 7.24 4.32
N ALA A 50 0.84 8.55 4.40
CA ALA A 50 0.93 9.41 3.23
C ALA A 50 1.99 8.94 2.23
N VAL A 51 3.18 8.55 2.71
CA VAL A 51 4.25 8.04 1.82
C VAL A 51 3.87 6.69 1.22
N ILE A 52 3.29 5.77 2.00
CA ILE A 52 2.79 4.49 1.47
C ILE A 52 1.73 4.73 0.40
N ALA A 53 0.78 5.63 0.64
CA ALA A 53 -0.26 5.97 -0.31
C ALA A 53 0.32 6.51 -1.62
N GLU A 54 1.26 7.46 -1.55
CA GLU A 54 1.93 8.02 -2.73
C GLU A 54 2.65 6.95 -3.56
N ALA A 55 3.47 6.12 -2.90
CA ALA A 55 4.23 5.07 -3.56
C ALA A 55 3.32 4.03 -4.22
N VAL A 56 2.27 3.59 -3.50
CA VAL A 56 1.33 2.57 -4.02
C VAL A 56 0.48 3.11 -5.16
N ARG A 57 0.07 4.39 -5.13
CA ARG A 57 -0.62 5.04 -6.25
C ARG A 57 0.25 5.06 -7.51
N GLY A 58 1.50 5.49 -7.39
CA GLY A 58 2.44 5.47 -8.53
C GLY A 58 2.57 4.07 -9.14
N ALA A 59 2.80 3.07 -8.29
CA ALA A 59 2.92 1.68 -8.72
C ALA A 59 1.61 1.10 -9.32
N ALA A 60 0.43 1.57 -8.88
CA ALA A 60 -0.85 1.16 -9.45
C ALA A 60 -1.06 1.74 -10.85
N LEU A 61 -0.69 3.02 -11.04
CA LEU A 61 -0.79 3.69 -12.33
C LEU A 61 0.15 3.06 -13.38
N ASP A 62 1.40 2.77 -12.98
CA ASP A 62 2.36 2.05 -13.82
C ASP A 62 1.86 0.65 -14.19
N ALA A 63 1.28 -0.06 -13.24
CA ALA A 63 0.68 -1.36 -13.51
C ALA A 63 -0.47 -1.27 -14.51
N GLY A 64 -1.38 -0.31 -14.36
CA GLY A 64 -2.47 -0.06 -15.31
C GLY A 64 -1.93 0.13 -16.73
N ARG A 65 -0.94 1.02 -16.90
CA ARG A 65 -0.27 1.27 -18.19
C ARG A 65 0.37 0.01 -18.77
N ALA A 66 1.05 -0.77 -17.93
CA ALA A 66 1.73 -1.99 -18.37
C ALA A 66 0.75 -3.08 -18.81
N PHE A 67 -0.46 -3.12 -18.24
CA PHE A 67 -1.52 -4.01 -18.68
C PHE A 67 -2.16 -3.52 -19.98
N ALA A 68 -2.46 -2.22 -20.08
CA ALA A 68 -3.01 -1.62 -21.30
C ALA A 68 -2.10 -1.82 -22.52
N ALA A 69 -0.78 -1.71 -22.33
CA ALA A 69 0.20 -1.94 -23.40
C ALA A 69 0.18 -3.36 -24.00
N LYS A 70 -0.43 -4.33 -23.32
CA LYS A 70 -0.60 -5.71 -23.81
C LYS A 70 -1.85 -5.88 -24.66
N GLU A 71 -2.78 -4.93 -24.63
CA GLU A 71 -4.01 -4.95 -25.41
C GLU A 71 -3.75 -4.46 -26.84
N LEU A 72 -3.39 -5.40 -27.72
CA LEU A 72 -3.05 -5.08 -29.12
C LEU A 72 -4.21 -4.43 -29.90
N GLY A 73 -5.46 -4.69 -29.50
CA GLY A 73 -6.67 -4.08 -30.06
C GLY A 73 -7.07 -2.75 -29.43
N GLY A 74 -6.27 -2.23 -28.50
CA GLY A 74 -6.64 -1.12 -27.63
C GLY A 74 -7.48 -1.57 -26.43
N THR A 75 -7.61 -0.67 -25.46
CA THR A 75 -8.33 -0.92 -24.21
C THR A 75 -9.83 -0.72 -24.36
N SER A 76 -10.59 -1.52 -23.61
CA SER A 76 -12.05 -1.50 -23.54
C SER A 76 -12.53 -1.99 -22.16
N ILE A 77 -13.82 -1.82 -21.86
CA ILE A 77 -14.42 -2.45 -20.68
C ILE A 77 -14.28 -3.97 -20.74
N ALA A 78 -14.49 -4.58 -21.92
CA ALA A 78 -14.38 -6.02 -22.10
C ALA A 78 -12.96 -6.55 -21.84
N SER A 79 -11.94 -5.87 -22.38
CA SER A 79 -10.53 -6.25 -22.15
C SER A 79 -10.13 -6.04 -20.68
N PHE A 80 -10.65 -4.99 -20.02
CA PHE A 80 -10.45 -4.79 -18.58
C PHE A 80 -11.12 -5.89 -17.76
N ALA A 81 -12.39 -6.21 -18.03
CA ALA A 81 -13.13 -7.25 -17.34
C ALA A 81 -12.46 -8.62 -17.46
N ALA A 82 -11.81 -8.92 -18.61
CA ALA A 82 -11.03 -10.15 -18.78
C ALA A 82 -9.84 -10.26 -17.80
N LEU A 83 -9.30 -9.13 -17.32
CA LEU A 83 -8.22 -9.14 -16.32
C LEU A 83 -8.69 -9.61 -14.94
N GLN A 84 -10.00 -9.57 -14.67
CA GLN A 84 -10.59 -9.92 -13.38
C GLN A 84 -10.13 -11.30 -12.87
N ALA A 85 -9.93 -12.26 -13.77
CA ALA A 85 -9.45 -13.60 -13.43
C ALA A 85 -8.13 -13.58 -12.63
N LEU A 86 -7.25 -12.60 -12.85
CA LEU A 86 -5.99 -12.45 -12.09
C LEU A 86 -6.22 -11.97 -10.65
N TRP A 87 -7.27 -11.18 -10.43
CA TRP A 87 -7.66 -10.70 -9.10
C TRP A 87 -8.43 -11.74 -8.30
N GLU A 88 -9.17 -12.63 -8.97
CA GLU A 88 -9.93 -13.74 -8.39
C GLU A 88 -9.11 -15.02 -8.19
N LYS A 89 -7.98 -15.16 -8.92
CA LYS A 89 -7.09 -16.32 -8.83
C LYS A 89 -6.78 -16.69 -7.38
N ASP A 90 -6.71 -18.00 -7.13
CA ASP A 90 -6.46 -18.59 -5.80
C ASP A 90 -7.58 -18.31 -4.79
N ASP A 91 -8.83 -18.31 -5.27
CA ASP A 91 -10.04 -18.03 -4.47
C ASP A 91 -9.90 -16.70 -3.70
N ALA A 92 -9.42 -15.66 -4.39
CA ALA A 92 -9.09 -14.41 -3.75
C ALA A 92 -10.32 -13.52 -3.48
N LEU A 93 -11.36 -13.62 -4.31
CA LEU A 93 -12.58 -12.83 -4.20
C LEU A 93 -13.81 -13.70 -4.49
N ASP A 94 -14.90 -13.44 -3.78
CA ASP A 94 -16.24 -13.90 -4.13
C ASP A 94 -16.99 -12.75 -4.80
N VAL A 95 -17.24 -12.90 -6.11
CA VAL A 95 -17.70 -11.83 -7.00
C VAL A 95 -19.10 -12.13 -7.54
N ASP A 96 -19.99 -11.15 -7.41
CA ASP A 96 -21.37 -11.17 -7.88
C ASP A 96 -21.51 -10.10 -8.97
N VAL A 97 -21.34 -10.50 -10.24
CA VAL A 97 -21.46 -9.60 -11.40
C VAL A 97 -22.91 -9.17 -11.56
N ARG A 98 -23.14 -7.86 -11.53
CA ARG A 98 -24.48 -7.25 -11.63
C ARG A 98 -24.81 -6.83 -13.05
N HIS A 99 -23.82 -6.30 -13.77
CA HIS A 99 -23.98 -5.78 -15.12
C HIS A 99 -22.65 -5.81 -15.86
N ALA A 100 -22.64 -6.29 -17.10
CA ALA A 100 -21.46 -6.28 -17.95
C ALA A 100 -21.90 -6.08 -19.42
N ASP A 101 -21.47 -4.96 -20.01
CA ASP A 101 -21.65 -4.63 -21.42
C ASP A 101 -20.44 -3.82 -21.93
N ASP A 102 -20.51 -3.28 -23.15
CA ASP A 102 -19.41 -2.54 -23.78
C ASP A 102 -19.02 -1.24 -23.04
N THR A 103 -19.90 -0.75 -22.17
CA THR A 103 -19.79 0.54 -21.47
C THR A 103 -19.86 0.42 -19.95
N HIS A 104 -20.26 -0.74 -19.42
CA HIS A 104 -20.49 -0.99 -18.00
C HIS A 104 -19.81 -2.28 -17.53
N TYR A 105 -19.17 -2.21 -16.35
CA TYR A 105 -18.80 -3.41 -15.60
C TYR A 105 -19.05 -3.18 -14.11
N ASP A 106 -20.13 -3.77 -13.62
CA ASP A 106 -20.62 -3.67 -12.25
C ASP A 106 -20.56 -5.03 -11.56
N TYR A 107 -19.95 -5.04 -10.39
CA TYR A 107 -19.94 -6.24 -9.55
C TYR A 107 -19.81 -5.88 -8.08
N ASP A 108 -20.32 -6.77 -7.23
CA ASP A 108 -20.10 -6.72 -5.80
C ASP A 108 -19.10 -7.79 -5.37
N VAL A 109 -18.28 -7.47 -4.38
CA VAL A 109 -17.41 -8.46 -3.71
C VAL A 109 -17.96 -8.73 -2.32
N ARG A 110 -18.30 -9.98 -2.01
CA ARG A 110 -18.88 -10.38 -0.72
C ARG A 110 -17.88 -11.03 0.24
N ARG A 111 -16.79 -11.58 -0.29
CA ARG A 111 -15.64 -12.09 0.46
C ARG A 111 -14.35 -11.62 -0.20
N CYS A 112 -13.38 -11.19 0.60
CA CYS A 112 -12.12 -10.65 0.12
C CYS A 112 -10.93 -11.21 0.90
N ALA A 113 -10.17 -12.11 0.27
CA ALA A 113 -8.98 -12.71 0.86
C ALA A 113 -7.86 -11.68 1.09
N TYR A 114 -7.79 -10.61 0.29
CA TYR A 114 -6.86 -9.51 0.54
C TYR A 114 -7.11 -8.87 1.92
N ALA A 115 -8.37 -8.56 2.23
CA ALA A 115 -8.76 -7.99 3.53
C ALA A 115 -8.51 -8.93 4.71
N GLN A 116 -8.63 -10.24 4.51
CA GLN A 116 -8.29 -11.24 5.52
C GLN A 116 -6.78 -11.31 5.72
N MET A 117 -6.02 -11.45 4.63
CA MET A 117 -4.56 -11.48 4.62
C MET A 117 -3.94 -10.28 5.34
N TYR A 118 -4.34 -9.05 4.99
CA TYR A 118 -3.77 -7.87 5.64
C TYR A 118 -4.09 -7.80 7.14
N ARG A 119 -5.25 -8.32 7.58
CA ARG A 119 -5.56 -8.44 9.02
C ARG A 119 -4.66 -9.47 9.70
N GLU A 120 -4.49 -10.65 9.12
CA GLU A 120 -3.61 -11.72 9.62
C GLU A 120 -2.15 -11.26 9.71
N MET A 121 -1.71 -10.46 8.74
CA MET A 121 -0.36 -9.90 8.72
C MET A 121 -0.16 -8.74 9.71
N GLY A 122 -1.20 -8.27 10.41
CA GLY A 122 -1.14 -7.10 11.29
C GLY A 122 -1.05 -5.76 10.53
N LEU A 123 -1.50 -5.72 9.28
CA LEU A 123 -1.47 -4.56 8.39
C LEU A 123 -2.87 -3.97 8.12
N ALA A 124 -3.87 -4.33 8.93
CA ALA A 124 -5.25 -3.85 8.76
C ALA A 124 -5.34 -2.31 8.66
N GLU A 125 -4.52 -1.60 9.44
CA GLU A 125 -4.44 -0.13 9.48
C GLU A 125 -4.16 0.48 8.09
N ILE A 126 -3.35 -0.19 7.26
CA ILE A 126 -2.95 0.31 5.93
C ILE A 126 -3.39 -0.58 4.76
N GLY A 127 -4.08 -1.70 5.01
CA GLY A 127 -4.50 -2.63 3.95
C GLY A 127 -5.33 -1.96 2.85
N HIS A 128 -6.10 -0.93 3.19
CA HIS A 128 -6.86 -0.15 2.23
C HIS A 128 -5.96 0.66 1.27
N LEU A 129 -4.80 1.14 1.73
CA LEU A 129 -3.81 1.81 0.89
C LEU A 129 -3.09 0.79 -0.01
N LEU A 130 -2.77 -0.38 0.53
CA LEU A 130 -1.98 -1.40 -0.17
C LEU A 130 -2.73 -2.11 -1.29
N SER A 131 -4.07 -2.23 -1.19
CA SER A 131 -4.89 -2.91 -2.21
C SER A 131 -6.04 -2.06 -2.72
N CYS A 132 -6.95 -1.60 -1.87
CA CYS A 132 -8.19 -0.98 -2.33
C CYS A 132 -7.93 0.33 -3.10
N ALA A 133 -7.07 1.20 -2.60
CA ALA A 133 -6.76 2.48 -3.24
C ALA A 133 -6.12 2.33 -4.63
N ARG A 134 -5.62 1.12 -4.96
CA ARG A 134 -5.03 0.83 -6.27
C ARG A 134 -6.08 0.75 -7.36
N ASP A 135 -7.31 0.35 -7.05
CA ASP A 135 -8.29 -0.02 -8.09
C ASP A 135 -8.67 1.18 -8.97
N SER A 136 -8.89 2.36 -8.38
CA SER A 136 -9.19 3.58 -9.13
C SER A 136 -7.97 4.09 -9.92
N VAL A 137 -6.76 3.99 -9.34
CA VAL A 137 -5.54 4.47 -10.00
C VAL A 137 -5.05 3.49 -11.07
N PHE A 138 -5.31 2.20 -10.88
CA PHE A 138 -5.04 1.18 -11.89
C PHE A 138 -5.92 1.43 -13.12
N ILE A 139 -7.22 1.67 -12.94
CA ILE A 139 -8.10 1.93 -14.09
C ILE A 139 -7.72 3.24 -14.81
N GLU A 140 -7.33 4.29 -14.09
CA GLU A 140 -6.78 5.53 -14.70
C GLU A 140 -5.56 5.23 -15.60
N GLY A 141 -4.67 4.35 -15.15
CA GLY A 141 -3.49 3.95 -15.91
C GLY A 141 -3.81 2.98 -17.06
N TYR A 142 -4.84 2.16 -16.89
CA TYR A 142 -5.28 1.20 -17.90
C TYR A 142 -6.00 1.89 -19.05
N ASP A 143 -7.06 2.65 -18.74
CA ASP A 143 -7.78 3.45 -19.72
C ASP A 143 -8.39 4.68 -19.03
N PRO A 144 -7.87 5.90 -19.28
CA PRO A 144 -8.37 7.11 -18.63
C PRO A 144 -9.81 7.46 -19.01
N ARG A 145 -10.40 6.77 -20.01
CA ARG A 145 -11.81 6.91 -20.36
C ARG A 145 -12.72 6.10 -19.45
N ILE A 146 -12.20 5.14 -18.67
CA ILE A 146 -13.01 4.31 -17.78
C ILE A 146 -12.93 4.88 -16.35
N ALA A 147 -14.08 5.26 -15.80
CA ALA A 147 -14.19 5.75 -14.43
C ALA A 147 -14.67 4.64 -13.48
N LEU A 148 -14.09 4.59 -12.28
CA LEU A 148 -14.58 3.75 -11.18
C LEU A 148 -15.34 4.61 -10.17
N THR A 149 -16.57 4.21 -9.86
CA THR A 149 -17.25 4.61 -8.62
C THR A 149 -17.28 3.42 -7.66
N ARG A 150 -16.84 3.64 -6.42
CA ARG A 150 -16.95 2.67 -5.33
C ARG A 150 -17.14 3.40 -4.02
N THR A 151 -18.20 3.06 -3.29
CA THR A 151 -18.59 3.78 -2.06
C THR A 151 -18.29 2.99 -0.79
N ARG A 152 -18.04 1.68 -0.92
CA ARG A 152 -17.87 0.75 0.19
C ARG A 152 -16.74 -0.23 -0.08
N THR A 153 -16.02 -0.62 0.97
CA THR A 153 -15.06 -1.72 0.89
C THR A 153 -15.15 -2.62 2.12
N LEU A 154 -14.95 -3.92 1.94
CA LEU A 154 -14.81 -4.89 3.05
C LEU A 154 -13.60 -4.55 3.94
N MET A 155 -12.51 -4.03 3.36
CA MET A 155 -11.30 -3.63 4.08
C MET A 155 -11.55 -2.52 5.12
N GLN A 156 -12.48 -1.61 4.82
CA GLN A 156 -12.84 -0.49 5.69
C GLN A 156 -14.13 -0.77 6.48
N GLY A 157 -14.51 -2.04 6.65
CA GLY A 157 -15.64 -2.46 7.50
C GLY A 157 -17.02 -2.41 6.83
N GLY A 158 -17.08 -2.23 5.52
CA GLY A 158 -18.32 -2.35 4.76
C GLY A 158 -18.80 -3.79 4.63
N THR A 159 -20.08 -3.99 4.29
CA THR A 159 -20.69 -5.31 4.08
C THR A 159 -20.28 -6.01 2.78
N HIS A 160 -19.81 -5.25 1.79
CA HIS A 160 -19.34 -5.69 0.48
C HIS A 160 -18.51 -4.56 -0.15
N CYS A 161 -17.75 -4.85 -1.21
CA CYS A 161 -17.22 -3.81 -2.10
C CYS A 161 -18.17 -3.63 -3.28
N ASP A 162 -18.47 -2.40 -3.69
CA ASP A 162 -19.43 -2.07 -4.76
C ASP A 162 -18.72 -1.43 -5.98
N PHE A 163 -18.12 -2.25 -6.84
CA PHE A 163 -17.40 -1.74 -8.01
C PHE A 163 -18.37 -1.35 -9.13
N ARG A 164 -18.27 -0.10 -9.59
CA ARG A 164 -19.06 0.41 -10.71
C ARG A 164 -18.15 1.08 -11.74
N TYR A 165 -17.79 0.36 -12.80
CA TYR A 165 -16.97 0.90 -13.89
C TYR A 165 -17.83 1.40 -15.04
N ARG A 166 -17.52 2.59 -15.57
CA ARG A 166 -18.24 3.21 -16.68
C ARG A 166 -17.27 3.73 -17.72
N MET A 167 -17.52 3.43 -18.99
CA MET A 167 -16.89 4.16 -20.09
C MET A 167 -17.47 5.58 -20.08
N ALA A 168 -16.59 6.59 -20.04
CA ALA A 168 -16.99 7.97 -20.22
C ALA A 168 -17.64 8.12 -21.60
N GLU A 169 -18.79 8.78 -21.66
CA GLU A 169 -19.37 9.10 -22.96
C GLU A 169 -18.36 9.90 -23.79
N PRO A 170 -18.19 9.61 -25.08
CA PRO A 170 -17.37 10.44 -25.96
C PRO A 170 -17.94 11.85 -25.93
N GLY A 171 -17.27 12.74 -25.20
CA GLY A 171 -17.85 14.01 -24.81
C GLY A 171 -18.28 14.84 -26.02
N ARG A 172 -19.51 15.37 -25.95
CA ARG A 172 -19.64 16.81 -26.18
C ARG A 172 -18.73 17.47 -25.14
N GLY A 173 -17.55 17.89 -25.59
CA GLY A 173 -16.49 18.40 -24.73
C GLY A 173 -16.99 19.49 -23.79
N GLY A 174 -16.99 19.19 -22.50
CA GLY A 174 -17.13 20.15 -21.42
C GLY A 174 -15.88 21.00 -21.30
N ALA A 175 -15.68 21.91 -22.24
CA ALA A 175 -14.93 23.13 -21.98
C ALA A 175 -15.90 24.11 -21.31
N GLY A 176 -15.94 24.12 -19.97
CA GLY A 176 -16.70 25.14 -19.26
C GLY A 176 -17.23 24.75 -17.90
N GLU A 177 -16.38 24.27 -16.99
CA GLU A 177 -16.71 24.25 -15.55
C GLU A 177 -15.45 24.18 -14.67
N ALA A 178 -14.41 24.93 -15.06
CA ALA A 178 -13.20 25.11 -14.24
C ALA A 178 -12.84 26.59 -13.98
N GLN A 179 -13.68 27.55 -14.39
CA GLN A 179 -13.42 28.99 -14.21
C GLN A 179 -14.36 29.72 -13.24
N ALA A 180 -15.33 29.05 -12.63
CA ALA A 180 -16.26 29.72 -11.71
C ALA A 180 -15.76 29.89 -10.26
N GLN A 181 -14.58 29.38 -9.90
CA GLN A 181 -14.08 29.43 -8.51
C GLN A 181 -12.86 30.35 -8.30
N THR A 182 -12.36 31.02 -9.34
CA THR A 182 -11.21 31.94 -9.22
C THR A 182 -11.62 33.41 -9.14
N GLU A 183 -12.81 33.80 -9.60
CA GLU A 183 -13.22 35.22 -9.66
C GLU A 183 -13.85 35.76 -8.35
N ALA A 184 -14.25 34.87 -7.42
CA ALA A 184 -14.92 35.29 -6.18
C ALA A 184 -13.99 35.68 -5.02
N GLN A 185 -12.66 35.50 -5.16
CA GLN A 185 -11.69 35.80 -4.07
C GLN A 185 -10.82 37.03 -4.32
N THR A 186 -10.92 37.68 -5.49
CA THR A 186 -10.11 38.86 -5.83
C THR A 186 -10.79 40.20 -5.55
N GLN A 187 -12.10 40.24 -5.24
CA GLN A 187 -12.85 41.49 -5.08
C GLN A 187 -13.02 42.00 -3.63
N THR A 188 -12.44 41.36 -2.61
CA THR A 188 -12.62 41.76 -1.19
C THR A 188 -11.39 42.43 -0.55
N ARG A 189 -10.40 42.88 -1.35
CA ARG A 189 -9.21 43.57 -0.82
C ARG A 189 -8.83 44.81 -1.62
N GLU A 190 -9.72 45.79 -1.74
CA GLU A 190 -9.29 47.14 -2.11
C GLU A 190 -10.36 48.20 -1.75
N SER A 191 -10.24 48.79 -0.56
CA SER A 191 -10.39 50.24 -0.33
C SER A 191 -10.33 50.55 1.17
N THR A 192 -9.27 51.24 1.58
CA THR A 192 -9.30 52.51 2.36
C THR A 192 -7.88 52.81 2.83
N GLY A 193 -7.21 53.77 2.17
CA GLY A 193 -6.15 54.59 2.79
C GLY A 193 -6.79 55.80 3.50
N PRO A 194 -6.04 56.55 4.33
CA PRO A 194 -5.10 57.50 3.73
C PRO A 194 -3.71 57.64 4.39
N THR A 195 -2.80 58.14 3.55
CA THR A 195 -1.59 58.97 3.72
C THR A 195 -1.44 59.68 5.08
N GLU A 196 -0.24 59.86 5.66
CA GLU A 196 0.87 60.68 5.13
C GLU A 196 2.16 60.57 5.99
N SER A 197 3.32 60.80 5.34
CA SER A 197 4.53 61.51 5.85
C SER A 197 5.57 60.78 6.72
N SER A 198 6.66 60.32 6.07
CA SER A 198 8.02 60.21 6.66
C SER A 198 8.75 61.56 6.58
N PRO A 199 9.90 61.75 7.26
CA PRO A 199 11.15 61.53 6.52
C PRO A 199 12.38 61.06 7.34
N GLY A 200 13.28 60.37 6.63
CA GLY A 200 14.73 60.36 6.85
C GLY A 200 15.24 59.31 7.85
N LEU A 201 16.42 58.72 7.73
CA LEU A 201 17.60 59.07 6.94
C LEU A 201 18.68 57.99 7.21
N ARG A 202 19.42 57.55 6.16
CA ARG A 202 20.80 56.98 6.19
C ARG A 202 21.03 55.66 6.97
N THR A 203 22.03 54.80 6.73
CA THR A 203 22.97 54.45 5.65
C THR A 203 23.61 53.12 6.09
N ARG A 204 24.01 52.32 5.09
CA ARG A 204 24.96 51.18 5.07
C ARG A 204 25.95 51.07 6.24
N SER A 205 26.19 49.82 6.70
CA SER A 205 27.48 49.08 6.64
C SER A 205 27.58 48.00 7.74
N SER A 206 27.87 46.75 7.37
CA SER A 206 28.38 45.66 8.23
C SER A 206 29.93 45.71 8.28
N PRO A 207 30.68 44.79 8.94
CA PRO A 207 30.50 43.96 10.16
C PRO A 207 31.72 44.08 11.13
N GLU A 208 31.93 43.08 12.01
CA GLU A 208 33.11 42.74 12.87
C GLU A 208 33.03 43.26 14.33
N SER A 209 33.43 42.54 15.41
CA SER A 209 33.95 41.19 15.66
C SER A 209 34.08 40.96 17.19
N ARG A 210 34.35 39.70 17.61
CA ARG A 210 34.96 39.23 18.91
C ARG A 210 34.04 39.18 20.15
N ALA A 211 34.13 38.24 21.10
CA ALA A 211 34.99 37.08 21.38
C ALA A 211 34.25 36.12 22.35
N ALA A 212 34.40 34.80 22.21
CA ALA A 212 35.10 33.84 23.10
C ALA A 212 34.42 33.49 24.45
N GLY A 213 34.22 32.19 24.67
CA GLY A 213 33.87 31.55 25.94
C GLY A 213 33.97 30.03 25.84
N ASP A 214 34.88 29.45 26.62
CA ASP A 214 35.43 28.09 26.61
C ASP A 214 34.53 26.99 27.27
N ALA A 215 34.58 25.79 26.67
CA ALA A 215 34.67 24.42 27.26
C ALA A 215 33.58 23.86 28.25
N PRO A 216 33.61 22.54 28.63
CA PRO A 216 33.55 21.35 27.78
C PRO A 216 32.60 20.22 28.30
N GLY A 217 32.29 19.25 27.41
CA GLY A 217 32.34 17.80 27.69
C GLY A 217 31.18 17.09 28.42
N ALA A 218 30.48 16.19 27.71
CA ALA A 218 30.06 14.88 28.22
C ALA A 218 29.53 13.99 27.07
N ARG A 219 30.20 12.84 26.83
CA ARG A 219 29.69 11.73 26.01
C ARG A 219 28.95 10.75 26.91
N PRO A 220 27.81 10.16 26.51
CA PRO A 220 27.28 8.99 27.18
C PRO A 220 27.78 7.68 26.54
N SER A 221 28.12 6.76 27.44
CA SER A 221 28.73 5.44 27.28
C SER A 221 27.75 4.39 26.76
N SER A 222 28.24 3.44 25.97
CA SER A 222 27.53 2.22 25.53
C SER A 222 27.21 1.27 26.69
N PRO A 223 26.13 0.45 26.59
CA PRO A 223 25.78 -0.54 27.60
C PRO A 223 26.60 -1.85 27.49
N PRO A 224 26.74 -2.63 28.58
CA PRO A 224 27.53 -3.87 28.59
C PRO A 224 26.78 -5.08 28.02
N THR A 225 27.53 -5.97 27.37
CA THR A 225 27.13 -7.31 26.92
C THR A 225 27.10 -8.31 28.07
N PRO A 226 26.18 -9.30 28.09
CA PRO A 226 26.22 -10.38 29.07
C PRO A 226 27.22 -11.48 28.69
N ASP A 227 27.96 -11.93 29.71
CA ASP A 227 28.93 -13.03 29.69
C ASP A 227 28.30 -14.37 29.29
N ARG A 228 29.00 -15.09 28.41
CA ARG A 228 28.75 -16.50 28.08
C ARG A 228 29.79 -17.32 28.81
N ASP A 229 29.43 -17.96 29.92
CA ASP A 229 30.12 -19.16 30.41
C ASP A 229 29.28 -19.90 31.45
N ALA A 230 28.67 -21.02 31.04
CA ALA A 230 28.32 -22.13 31.92
C ALA A 230 28.16 -23.40 31.06
N ALA A 231 29.25 -24.13 30.92
CA ALA A 231 29.27 -25.45 30.32
C ALA A 231 28.75 -26.52 31.31
N ALA A 232 27.93 -27.41 30.77
CA ALA A 232 27.82 -28.86 31.01
C ALA A 232 28.06 -29.46 32.40
N SER A 233 27.07 -30.21 32.88
CA SER A 233 27.27 -31.53 33.51
C SER A 233 25.97 -32.36 33.49
N SER A 234 25.96 -33.42 32.67
CA SER A 234 25.01 -34.54 32.78
C SER A 234 25.46 -35.50 33.88
N PRO A 235 24.56 -36.37 34.37
CA PRO A 235 24.92 -37.78 34.33
C PRO A 235 23.83 -38.69 33.74
N ALA A 236 24.33 -39.77 33.15
CA ALA A 236 23.60 -40.89 32.60
C ALA A 236 22.93 -41.75 33.69
N GLY A 237 21.84 -42.41 33.33
CA GLY A 237 21.20 -43.45 34.13
C GLY A 237 20.19 -44.24 33.30
N ALA A 238 20.66 -45.29 32.65
CA ALA A 238 19.88 -46.22 31.83
C ALA A 238 18.91 -47.08 32.66
N ARG A 239 17.78 -47.48 32.05
CA ARG A 239 17.26 -48.87 32.07
C ARG A 239 16.17 -49.10 31.00
N ALA A 240 16.54 -49.96 30.04
CA ALA A 240 15.76 -50.97 29.29
C ALA A 240 14.60 -51.62 30.11
N ASN A 241 13.51 -52.23 29.60
CA ASN A 241 12.98 -52.67 28.29
C ASN A 241 11.56 -53.27 28.58
N PRO A 242 11.01 -54.24 27.81
CA PRO A 242 10.08 -54.19 26.67
C PRO A 242 8.61 -54.58 26.99
N GLY A 243 7.71 -54.43 26.01
CA GLY A 243 6.41 -55.11 25.99
C GLY A 243 5.71 -54.98 24.62
N ALA A 244 5.77 -56.04 23.83
CA ALA A 244 5.16 -56.19 22.51
C ALA A 244 3.85 -56.99 22.57
N SER A 245 3.04 -56.86 21.49
CA SER A 245 1.91 -57.72 21.05
C SER A 245 0.68 -57.73 21.99
N ASP A 246 -0.58 -57.80 21.53
CA ASP A 246 -1.12 -58.51 20.37
C ASP A 246 -2.59 -58.10 20.12
N ALA A 247 -3.17 -58.65 19.05
CA ALA A 247 -4.59 -58.93 18.80
C ALA A 247 -5.44 -57.96 17.93
N ALA A 248 -5.45 -58.29 16.64
CA ALA A 248 -6.62 -58.46 15.78
C ALA A 248 -8.04 -58.17 16.35
N ARG A 249 -8.77 -57.27 15.69
CA ARG A 249 -10.04 -57.55 15.00
C ARG A 249 -10.50 -56.38 14.14
#